data_AF-A0A6S6VWC5-F1
#
_entry.id   AF-A0A6S6VWC5-F1
#
_cell.length_a   1.000
_cell.length_b   1.000
_cell.length_c   1.000
_cell.angle_alpha   90.00
_cell.angle_beta   90.00
_cell.angle_gamma   90.00
#
_symmetry.space_group_name_H-M   'P 1'
#
loop_
_entity.id
_entity.type
_entity.pdbx_description
1 polymer ?
#
loop_
_entity_poly.entity_id
_entity_poly.type
_entity_poly.pdbx_seq_one_letter_code
_entity_poly.pdbx_strand_id
1 'polypeptide(L)'
;MRRLTSHLSPCRVPGIFVARDSYVTTRSFSSAQGGIRSNMSTSNGNHAPAEQTHDAMTAGEVAGTEPPNHAQPNVNPASQKRPNAFTELLSQSKKPKSPIAADDSPGLKKKTLTALRSMDPRNGLIVYIEKPESNPEGRVVEYDDDFVVINDKYPKASVHLLLLPRKPTYYNQHPLLALSTDSAFLGQVRTRAARLKTLAASELRRQYGEFSISDQPYQSALEEIMSAPDPPPPEEQAARLPPGRDWTKEIVVGVHTHPSMNHLHIHIFSRDMQSPWMKHKKHYLSFNSSFLVQLDEFSLDEGSPRYHPSSWTSWDMKCWRCGENFKNKFAALKKHLDDEFEEWKKE
;
A
#
# COMPACT_ATOMS: atom_id res chain seq x y z
N MET A 1 -7.78 7.17 -53.59
CA MET A 1 -6.84 7.50 -54.70
C MET A 1 -6.44 8.95 -54.49
N ARG A 2 -5.18 9.40 -54.33
CA ARG A 2 -3.87 8.93 -54.77
C ARG A 2 -2.82 9.16 -53.68
N ARG A 3 -1.82 8.27 -53.67
CA ARG A 3 -0.57 8.32 -52.91
C ARG A 3 0.33 9.43 -53.46
N LEU A 4 1.16 10.04 -52.59
CA LEU A 4 2.50 10.48 -52.94
C LEU A 4 3.44 10.17 -51.76
N THR A 5 4.40 9.31 -52.05
CA THR A 5 5.54 8.90 -51.23
C THR A 5 6.78 9.61 -51.75
N SER A 6 7.67 10.07 -50.88
CA SER A 6 9.04 10.39 -51.26
C SER A 6 10.00 9.67 -50.30
N HIS A 7 10.97 9.01 -50.92
CA HIS A 7 12.08 8.24 -50.35
C HIS A 7 13.39 8.98 -50.64
N LEU A 8 14.47 8.50 -50.00
CA LEU A 8 15.92 8.81 -50.15
C LEU A 8 16.44 9.85 -49.16
N SER A 9 17.56 9.70 -48.43
CA SER A 9 18.53 8.63 -48.14
C SER A 9 19.47 9.15 -47.02
N PRO A 10 20.19 8.28 -46.27
CA PRO A 10 21.08 8.70 -45.18
C PRO A 10 22.54 8.92 -45.65
N CYS A 11 23.20 9.95 -45.12
CA CYS A 11 24.64 10.20 -45.30
C CYS A 11 25.48 9.38 -44.31
N ARG A 12 26.65 8.91 -44.78
CA ARG A 12 27.60 8.01 -44.10
C ARG A 12 29.01 8.65 -44.07
N VAL A 13 29.66 8.59 -42.89
CA VAL A 13 31.13 8.54 -42.55
C VAL A 13 32.10 9.65 -43.03
N PRO A 14 33.31 9.88 -42.44
CA PRO A 14 34.30 8.96 -41.81
C PRO A 14 34.63 9.30 -40.32
N GLY A 15 35.25 8.49 -39.46
CA GLY A 15 36.23 7.42 -39.61
C GLY A 15 37.62 7.90 -39.14
N ILE A 16 38.02 7.63 -37.89
CA ILE A 16 39.43 7.64 -37.43
C ILE A 16 39.66 6.49 -36.44
N PHE A 17 40.80 5.85 -36.64
CA PHE A 17 41.28 4.57 -36.13
C PHE A 17 42.64 4.81 -35.44
N VAL A 18 42.86 4.39 -34.19
CA VAL A 18 44.16 3.99 -33.57
C VAL A 18 43.79 3.27 -32.26
N ALA A 19 43.92 1.96 -32.03
CA ALA A 19 45.00 0.96 -32.09
C ALA A 19 46.00 0.97 -30.91
N ARG A 20 46.12 -0.21 -30.28
CA ARG A 20 47.22 -0.82 -29.48
C ARG A 20 46.89 -1.07 -28.00
N ASP A 21 46.64 -2.33 -27.65
CA ASP A 21 47.61 -3.36 -27.22
C ASP A 21 47.98 -3.19 -25.73
N SER A 22 47.73 -4.22 -24.90
CA SER A 22 48.79 -5.11 -24.40
C SER A 22 48.46 -5.79 -23.04
N TYR A 23 48.82 -7.09 -22.95
CA TYR A 23 49.16 -7.93 -21.77
C TYR A 23 48.10 -8.13 -20.65
N VAL A 24 47.47 -9.31 -20.52
CA VAL A 24 47.99 -10.54 -19.88
C VAL A 24 48.56 -10.31 -18.48
N THR A 25 47.86 -10.81 -17.45
CA THR A 25 48.45 -11.69 -16.41
C THR A 25 47.31 -12.41 -15.68
N THR A 26 47.18 -13.69 -15.99
CA THR A 26 46.53 -14.70 -15.17
C THR A 26 47.39 -14.94 -13.92
N ARG A 27 46.78 -14.91 -12.74
CA ARG A 27 47.32 -15.59 -11.55
C ARG A 27 46.23 -16.44 -10.92
N SER A 28 46.33 -17.72 -11.24
CA SER A 28 45.82 -18.85 -10.46
C SER A 28 46.55 -18.88 -9.11
N PHE A 29 45.80 -19.01 -8.02
CA PHE A 29 46.32 -19.55 -6.77
C PHE A 29 45.40 -20.64 -6.25
N SER A 30 46.01 -21.80 -6.04
CA SER A 30 45.40 -23.06 -5.65
C SER A 30 45.06 -23.08 -4.17
N SER A 31 43.94 -23.72 -3.87
CA SER A 31 43.70 -24.69 -2.79
C SER A 31 44.67 -24.71 -1.60
N ALA A 32 44.12 -24.46 -0.41
CA ALA A 32 44.57 -25.10 0.82
C ALA A 32 43.35 -25.68 1.56
N GLN A 33 43.18 -26.99 1.43
CA GLN A 33 42.34 -27.82 2.30
C GLN A 33 42.94 -27.81 3.71
N GLY A 34 42.10 -27.51 4.71
CA GLY A 34 42.42 -27.66 6.12
C GLY A 34 41.20 -28.18 6.85
N GLY A 35 41.01 -29.50 6.86
CA GLY A 35 40.00 -30.16 7.67
C GLY A 35 40.43 -30.19 9.14
N ILE A 36 39.54 -29.76 10.03
CA ILE A 36 39.58 -30.12 11.45
C ILE A 36 38.19 -30.60 11.88
N ARG A 37 38.24 -31.64 12.69
CA ARG A 37 37.21 -32.63 12.99
C ARG A 37 36.00 -32.09 13.75
N SER A 38 34.89 -32.74 13.43
CA SER A 38 33.66 -32.93 14.19
C SER A 38 33.85 -33.06 15.71
N ASN A 39 33.02 -32.35 16.46
CA ASN A 39 32.53 -32.80 17.77
C ASN A 39 31.00 -32.75 17.76
N MET A 40 30.38 -33.94 17.68
CA MET A 40 29.00 -34.16 18.07
C MET A 40 28.89 -34.00 19.58
N SER A 41 27.93 -33.20 20.04
CA SER A 41 27.35 -33.35 21.37
C SER A 41 25.86 -33.08 21.25
N THR A 42 25.12 -34.17 21.35
CA THR A 42 23.67 -34.25 21.46
C THR A 42 23.22 -33.68 22.79
N SER A 43 22.33 -32.69 22.77
CA SER A 43 21.48 -32.35 23.90
C SER A 43 20.13 -31.87 23.36
N ASN A 44 19.16 -32.76 23.52
CA ASN A 44 17.77 -32.64 23.14
C ASN A 44 17.08 -31.63 24.08
N GLY A 45 16.42 -30.62 23.52
CA GLY A 45 15.75 -29.57 24.28
C GLY A 45 14.82 -28.78 23.38
N ASN A 46 13.72 -29.43 22.96
CA ASN A 46 12.64 -28.82 22.20
C ASN A 46 11.99 -27.69 22.97
N HIS A 47 12.41 -26.46 22.69
CA HIS A 47 11.56 -25.29 22.68
C HIS A 47 11.91 -24.48 21.44
N ALA A 48 11.21 -24.77 20.33
CA ALA A 48 11.20 -23.87 19.19
C ALA A 48 10.71 -22.50 19.72
N PRO A 49 11.51 -21.42 19.63
CA PRO A 49 11.03 -20.10 19.96
C PRO A 49 9.92 -19.78 18.96
N ALA A 50 8.77 -19.35 19.47
CA ALA A 50 7.67 -18.87 18.63
C ALA A 50 8.23 -17.88 17.61
N GLU A 51 8.07 -18.18 16.32
CA GLU A 51 8.42 -17.27 15.23
C GLU A 51 7.77 -15.92 15.54
N GLN A 52 8.60 -14.91 15.84
CA GLN A 52 8.13 -13.55 15.87
C GLN A 52 7.77 -13.20 14.44
N THR A 53 6.49 -13.23 14.10
CA THR A 53 6.03 -12.93 12.75
C THR A 53 6.52 -11.54 12.34
N HIS A 54 7.28 -11.48 11.25
CA HIS A 54 7.82 -10.26 10.66
C HIS A 54 6.77 -9.48 9.85
N ASP A 55 5.49 -9.79 10.04
CA ASP A 55 4.38 -9.15 9.35
C ASP A 55 4.12 -7.73 9.87
N ALA A 56 3.81 -6.83 8.94
CA ALA A 56 3.47 -5.45 9.23
C ALA A 56 2.03 -5.28 9.75
N MET A 57 1.10 -6.18 9.37
CA MET A 57 -0.28 -6.17 9.88
C MET A 57 -0.43 -7.01 11.14
N THR A 58 -1.42 -6.68 11.98
CA THR A 58 -1.81 -7.55 13.11
C THR A 58 -2.62 -8.76 12.63
N ALA A 59 -2.70 -9.80 13.46
CA ALA A 59 -3.59 -10.94 13.18
C ALA A 59 -5.07 -10.52 13.09
N GLY A 60 -5.50 -9.50 13.84
CA GLY A 60 -6.86 -8.96 13.78
C GLY A 60 -7.14 -8.21 12.48
N GLU A 61 -6.17 -7.46 11.95
CA GLU A 61 -6.27 -6.83 10.63
C GLU A 61 -6.35 -7.89 9.53
N VAL A 62 -5.48 -8.90 9.57
CA VAL A 62 -5.49 -10.02 8.60
C VAL A 62 -6.81 -10.81 8.68
N ALA A 63 -7.37 -11.00 9.88
CA ALA A 63 -8.64 -11.70 10.09
C ALA A 63 -9.90 -10.82 9.84
N GLY A 64 -9.74 -9.51 9.63
CA GLY A 64 -10.87 -8.61 9.39
C GLY A 64 -11.64 -8.16 10.64
N THR A 65 -11.11 -8.37 11.86
CA THR A 65 -11.81 -8.19 13.14
C THR A 65 -11.30 -7.01 13.98
N GLU A 66 -10.28 -6.30 13.52
CA GLU A 66 -9.65 -5.20 14.24
C GLU A 66 -10.56 -3.94 14.30
N PRO A 67 -10.78 -3.33 15.49
CA PRO A 67 -11.48 -2.05 15.61
C PRO A 67 -10.53 -0.84 15.42
N PRO A 68 -11.06 0.32 14.95
CA PRO A 68 -10.29 1.54 14.78
C PRO A 68 -9.86 2.13 16.13
N ASN A 69 -8.71 2.81 16.18
CA ASN A 69 -8.28 3.56 17.36
C ASN A 69 -8.87 4.98 17.28
N HIS A 70 -10.02 5.21 17.92
CA HIS A 70 -10.52 6.57 18.10
C HIS A 70 -9.71 7.27 19.20
N ALA A 71 -9.16 8.45 18.91
CA ALA A 71 -8.73 9.35 19.96
C ALA A 71 -9.93 9.65 20.86
N GLN A 72 -9.85 9.36 22.15
CA GLN A 72 -10.89 9.81 23.08
C GLN A 72 -10.84 11.34 23.10
N PRO A 73 -11.94 12.05 22.78
CA PRO A 73 -12.01 13.45 23.12
C PRO A 73 -11.83 13.57 24.63
N ASN A 74 -11.04 14.55 25.07
CA ASN A 74 -10.82 14.83 26.47
C ASN A 74 -12.14 15.41 27.05
N VAL A 75 -13.06 14.54 27.47
CA VAL A 75 -14.36 14.97 28.01
C VAL A 75 -14.25 15.14 29.51
N ASN A 76 -14.43 16.38 29.97
CA ASN A 76 -14.61 16.72 31.39
C ASN A 76 -15.67 15.82 32.05
N PRO A 77 -15.46 15.27 33.26
CA PRO A 77 -16.38 14.31 33.91
C PRO A 77 -17.78 14.83 34.29
N ALA A 78 -18.17 16.05 33.90
CA ALA A 78 -19.35 16.73 34.42
C ALA A 78 -20.54 16.87 33.45
N SER A 79 -20.53 16.22 32.28
CA SER A 79 -21.64 16.29 31.32
C SER A 79 -22.17 14.90 30.95
N GLN A 80 -22.87 14.27 31.88
CA GLN A 80 -23.75 13.14 31.57
C GLN A 80 -25.19 13.64 31.48
N LYS A 81 -25.71 13.84 30.26
CA LYS A 81 -27.16 13.89 30.02
C LYS A 81 -27.53 13.10 28.76
N ARG A 82 -28.10 11.92 29.05
CA ARG A 82 -29.13 11.11 28.35
C ARG A 82 -28.86 10.62 26.91
N PRO A 83 -29.03 9.31 26.63
CA PRO A 83 -28.97 8.76 25.28
C PRO A 83 -30.24 9.08 24.48
N ASN A 84 -30.06 9.33 23.17
CA ASN A 84 -31.13 9.61 22.22
C ASN A 84 -31.90 8.34 21.82
N ALA A 85 -33.18 8.54 21.48
CA ALA A 85 -34.25 7.56 21.22
C ALA A 85 -33.99 6.50 20.13
N PHE A 86 -32.85 6.57 19.43
CA PHE A 86 -32.44 5.52 18.48
C PHE A 86 -31.80 4.30 19.15
N THR A 87 -31.30 4.47 20.39
CA THR A 87 -30.60 3.42 21.16
C THR A 87 -31.57 2.43 21.84
N GLU A 88 -32.83 2.83 22.02
CA GLU A 88 -33.87 2.02 22.69
C GLU A 88 -34.62 1.08 21.72
N LEU A 89 -34.56 1.38 20.41
CA LEU A 89 -35.26 0.63 19.36
C LEU A 89 -34.53 -0.66 18.93
N LEU A 90 -33.24 -0.83 19.27
CA LEU A 90 -32.42 -1.98 18.89
C LEU A 90 -32.20 -3.00 20.03
N SER A 91 -32.77 -2.76 21.21
CA SER A 91 -32.59 -3.62 22.39
C SER A 91 -33.73 -4.61 22.67
N GLN A 92 -34.76 -4.68 21.82
CA GLN A 92 -35.86 -5.64 21.99
C GLN A 92 -35.84 -6.70 20.89
N SER A 93 -35.04 -7.76 21.08
CA SER A 93 -35.27 -9.08 20.48
C SER A 93 -34.37 -10.11 21.15
N LYS A 94 -34.81 -10.67 22.28
CA LYS A 94 -34.22 -11.87 22.88
C LYS A 94 -35.30 -12.86 23.31
N LYS A 95 -35.06 -14.12 22.88
CA LYS A 95 -35.49 -15.45 23.39
C LYS A 95 -36.70 -16.13 22.73
N PRO A 96 -36.88 -17.48 22.83
CA PRO A 96 -36.03 -18.56 23.40
C PRO A 96 -35.86 -19.83 22.49
N LYS A 97 -35.14 -20.85 23.01
CA LYS A 97 -34.86 -22.19 22.42
C LYS A 97 -35.89 -23.29 22.81
N SER A 98 -35.98 -24.32 21.94
CA SER A 98 -36.19 -25.80 22.15
C SER A 98 -37.55 -26.39 21.66
N PRO A 99 -37.73 -27.72 21.39
CA PRO A 99 -36.85 -28.79 20.87
C PRO A 99 -37.47 -29.78 19.79
N ILE A 100 -36.60 -30.58 19.13
CA ILE A 100 -36.73 -31.93 18.48
C ILE A 100 -37.75 -32.21 17.34
N ALA A 101 -37.25 -32.71 16.18
CA ALA A 101 -37.61 -34.00 15.55
C ALA A 101 -36.69 -34.34 14.36
N ALA A 102 -36.28 -35.60 14.25
CA ALA A 102 -35.49 -36.17 13.17
C ALA A 102 -36.40 -36.68 12.05
N ASP A 103 -35.98 -36.53 10.79
CA ASP A 103 -36.44 -37.38 9.69
C ASP A 103 -35.35 -37.48 8.60
N ASP A 104 -35.17 -38.71 8.13
CA ASP A 104 -34.17 -39.19 7.17
C ASP A 104 -34.70 -39.04 5.73
N SER A 105 -33.90 -38.49 4.82
CA SER A 105 -33.73 -39.06 3.47
C SER A 105 -32.65 -38.35 2.64
N PRO A 106 -31.93 -39.09 1.77
CA PRO A 106 -30.62 -38.70 1.26
C PRO A 106 -30.72 -37.93 -0.07
N GLY A 107 -30.54 -36.62 -0.01
CA GLY A 107 -30.58 -35.75 -1.18
C GLY A 107 -29.32 -34.92 -1.34
N LEU A 108 -28.52 -35.25 -2.36
CA LEU A 108 -27.55 -34.38 -3.02
C LEU A 108 -26.41 -33.84 -2.13
N LYS A 109 -25.23 -34.45 -2.28
CA LYS A 109 -23.92 -33.85 -1.93
C LYS A 109 -23.59 -32.66 -2.87
N LYS A 110 -24.48 -31.66 -2.92
CA LYS A 110 -24.26 -30.31 -3.47
C LYS A 110 -23.66 -29.34 -2.41
N LYS A 111 -23.17 -29.88 -1.28
CA LYS A 111 -22.64 -29.12 -0.14
C LYS A 111 -21.13 -29.30 0.10
N THR A 112 -20.37 -29.72 -0.90
CA THR A 112 -18.89 -29.82 -0.80
C THR A 112 -18.13 -28.80 -1.63
N LEU A 113 -18.79 -27.92 -2.39
CA LEU A 113 -18.10 -26.83 -3.10
C LEU A 113 -18.09 -25.49 -2.34
N THR A 114 -18.94 -25.34 -1.32
CA THR A 114 -18.99 -24.15 -0.46
C THR A 114 -18.11 -24.27 0.78
N ALA A 115 -17.45 -25.42 0.99
CA ALA A 115 -16.73 -25.77 2.20
C ALA A 115 -15.20 -25.65 2.12
N LEU A 116 -14.63 -25.01 1.08
CA LEU A 116 -13.17 -24.86 0.92
C LEU A 116 -12.65 -23.42 0.82
N ARG A 117 -13.53 -22.40 0.97
CA ARG A 117 -13.12 -20.97 0.97
C ARG A 117 -12.70 -20.43 2.34
N SER A 118 -12.04 -21.25 3.15
CA SER A 118 -11.44 -20.83 4.41
C SER A 118 -10.27 -21.73 4.74
N MET A 119 -9.04 -21.33 4.40
CA MET A 119 -7.85 -21.86 5.09
C MET A 119 -6.72 -20.84 5.33
N ASP A 120 -6.67 -19.71 4.61
CA ASP A 120 -5.68 -18.66 4.90
C ASP A 120 -6.33 -17.26 4.92
N PRO A 121 -6.37 -16.57 6.08
CA PRO A 121 -6.92 -15.22 6.17
C PRO A 121 -6.11 -14.18 5.36
N ARG A 122 -4.84 -14.46 5.03
CA ARG A 122 -4.01 -13.61 4.15
C ARG A 122 -4.49 -13.58 2.69
N ASN A 123 -5.47 -14.40 2.34
CA ASN A 123 -6.11 -14.40 1.02
C ASN A 123 -7.26 -13.40 0.88
N GLY A 124 -7.56 -12.57 1.89
CA GLY A 124 -8.71 -11.65 1.88
C GLY A 124 -8.81 -10.71 0.66
N LEU A 125 -7.70 -10.41 -0.02
CA LEU A 125 -7.70 -9.55 -1.22
C LEU A 125 -8.27 -10.24 -2.48
N ILE A 126 -8.34 -11.57 -2.53
CA ILE A 126 -8.74 -12.31 -3.74
C ILE A 126 -10.15 -11.95 -4.22
N VAL A 127 -11.04 -11.58 -3.29
CA VAL A 127 -12.42 -11.22 -3.60
C VAL A 127 -12.51 -9.99 -4.52
N TYR A 128 -11.62 -9.01 -4.33
CA TYR A 128 -11.56 -7.82 -5.15
C TYR A 128 -10.93 -8.09 -6.52
N ILE A 129 -9.99 -9.05 -6.58
CA ILE A 129 -9.26 -9.42 -7.80
C ILE A 129 -10.16 -10.21 -8.75
N GLU A 130 -10.84 -11.24 -8.23
CA GLU A 130 -11.68 -12.14 -9.04
C GLU A 130 -13.01 -11.50 -9.43
N LYS A 131 -13.65 -10.77 -8.50
CA LYS A 131 -15.00 -10.22 -8.67
C LYS A 131 -15.11 -8.77 -8.21
N PRO A 132 -14.35 -7.84 -8.82
CA PRO A 132 -14.39 -6.43 -8.45
C PRO A 132 -15.79 -5.81 -8.54
N GLU A 133 -16.64 -6.30 -9.45
CA GLU A 133 -18.04 -5.88 -9.62
C GLU A 133 -18.93 -6.17 -8.40
N SER A 134 -18.56 -7.15 -7.57
CA SER A 134 -19.27 -7.42 -6.31
C SER A 134 -19.05 -6.33 -5.27
N ASN A 135 -17.98 -5.54 -5.43
CA ASN A 135 -17.57 -4.39 -4.63
C ASN A 135 -17.89 -4.53 -3.12
N PRO A 136 -17.34 -5.56 -2.44
CA PRO A 136 -17.67 -5.79 -1.05
C PRO A 136 -17.16 -4.62 -0.21
N GLU A 137 -18.02 -4.14 0.69
CA GLU A 137 -17.81 -2.95 1.54
C GLU A 137 -17.60 -1.64 0.75
N GLY A 138 -17.91 -1.59 -0.55
CA GLY A 138 -17.79 -0.37 -1.36
C GLY A 138 -16.34 0.13 -1.52
N ARG A 139 -15.36 -0.78 -1.49
CA ARG A 139 -13.93 -0.44 -1.51
C ARG A 139 -13.36 -0.22 -2.91
N VAL A 140 -13.95 -0.79 -3.93
CA VAL A 140 -13.46 -0.72 -5.32
C VAL A 140 -13.65 0.69 -5.85
N VAL A 141 -12.53 1.31 -6.24
CA VAL A 141 -12.45 2.65 -6.82
C VAL A 141 -12.61 2.57 -8.34
N GLU A 142 -11.79 1.74 -8.98
CA GLU A 142 -11.85 1.45 -10.41
C GLU A 142 -11.30 0.06 -10.69
N TYR A 143 -11.69 -0.55 -11.81
CA TYR A 143 -11.09 -1.77 -12.31
C TYR A 143 -11.26 -1.89 -13.82
N ASP A 144 -10.38 -2.69 -14.42
CA ASP A 144 -10.43 -3.14 -15.80
C ASP A 144 -9.88 -4.57 -15.87
N ASP A 145 -9.64 -5.10 -17.07
CA ASP A 145 -9.19 -6.47 -17.26
C ASP A 145 -7.80 -6.78 -16.65
N ASP A 146 -6.97 -5.76 -16.43
CA ASP A 146 -5.59 -5.92 -15.96
C ASP A 146 -5.44 -5.62 -14.47
N PHE A 147 -6.16 -4.63 -13.95
CA PHE A 147 -6.00 -4.13 -12.58
C PHE A 147 -7.33 -3.86 -11.88
N VAL A 148 -7.30 -3.97 -10.55
CA VAL A 148 -8.32 -3.42 -9.65
C VAL A 148 -7.65 -2.47 -8.67
N VAL A 149 -8.34 -1.39 -8.35
CA VAL A 149 -7.92 -0.38 -7.38
C VAL A 149 -8.95 -0.34 -6.27
N ILE A 150 -8.50 -0.46 -5.03
CA ILE A 150 -9.37 -0.40 -3.86
C ILE A 150 -8.86 0.58 -2.82
N ASN A 151 -9.77 1.13 -2.02
CA ASN A 151 -9.43 1.74 -0.75
C ASN A 151 -8.95 0.65 0.23
N ASP A 152 -7.83 0.87 0.91
CA ASP A 152 -7.37 -0.02 1.96
C ASP A 152 -8.42 -0.06 3.10
N LYS A 153 -8.68 -1.26 3.65
CA LYS A 153 -9.64 -1.43 4.75
C LYS A 153 -9.13 -0.85 6.07
N TYR A 154 -7.81 -0.81 6.23
CA TYR A 154 -7.08 -0.35 7.40
C TYR A 154 -6.05 0.73 6.97
N PRO A 155 -6.50 1.86 6.39
CA PRO A 155 -5.62 2.85 5.79
C PRO A 155 -4.61 3.36 6.81
N LYS A 156 -3.35 3.58 6.40
CA LYS A 156 -2.27 3.99 7.32
C LYS A 156 -1.95 5.49 7.21
N ALA A 157 -2.71 6.20 6.38
CA ALA A 157 -2.66 7.64 6.15
C ALA A 157 -4.05 8.13 5.70
N SER A 158 -4.22 9.44 5.52
CA SER A 158 -5.47 10.05 5.06
C SER A 158 -6.01 9.46 3.75
N VAL A 159 -5.12 9.19 2.79
CA VAL A 159 -5.44 8.46 1.56
C VAL A 159 -4.56 7.23 1.50
N HIS A 160 -5.17 6.05 1.32
CA HIS A 160 -4.44 4.80 1.15
C HIS A 160 -5.21 3.86 0.20
N LEU A 161 -4.66 3.70 -0.99
CA LEU A 161 -5.17 2.82 -2.03
C LEU A 161 -4.25 1.62 -2.23
N LEU A 162 -4.83 0.53 -2.70
CA LEU A 162 -4.12 -0.66 -3.16
C LEU A 162 -4.40 -0.86 -4.65
N LEU A 163 -3.34 -0.97 -5.45
CA LEU A 163 -3.39 -1.40 -6.84
C LEU A 163 -3.04 -2.89 -6.91
N LEU A 164 -3.97 -3.71 -7.41
CA LEU A 164 -3.82 -5.17 -7.51
C LEU A 164 -3.91 -5.63 -8.96
N PRO A 165 -2.95 -6.42 -9.47
CA PRO A 165 -3.06 -7.05 -10.78
C PRO A 165 -4.10 -8.17 -10.74
N ARG A 166 -4.82 -8.38 -11.84
CA ARG A 166 -5.89 -9.38 -11.94
C ARG A 166 -5.45 -10.71 -12.54
N LYS A 167 -4.31 -10.74 -13.22
CA LYS A 167 -3.79 -11.96 -13.86
C LYS A 167 -3.13 -12.88 -12.81
N PRO A 168 -3.47 -14.18 -12.77
CA PRO A 168 -2.87 -15.15 -11.84
C PRO A 168 -1.36 -15.23 -11.92
N THR A 169 -0.80 -14.98 -13.11
CA THR A 169 0.65 -14.91 -13.32
C THR A 169 1.31 -13.85 -12.46
N TYR A 170 0.63 -12.75 -12.10
CA TYR A 170 1.22 -11.67 -11.30
C TYR A 170 0.72 -11.67 -9.85
N TYR A 171 -0.57 -11.87 -9.59
CA TYR A 171 -1.09 -11.64 -8.25
C TYR A 171 -0.57 -12.64 -7.21
N ASN A 172 -0.11 -13.83 -7.61
CA ASN A 172 0.49 -14.82 -6.69
C ASN A 172 2.01 -14.66 -6.54
N GLN A 173 2.63 -13.71 -7.25
CA GLN A 173 4.08 -13.51 -7.18
C GLN A 173 4.46 -12.55 -6.06
N HIS A 174 5.67 -12.76 -5.54
CA HIS A 174 6.30 -11.79 -4.66
C HIS A 174 6.51 -10.46 -5.41
N PRO A 175 6.12 -9.30 -4.84
CA PRO A 175 6.13 -8.02 -5.56
C PRO A 175 7.52 -7.64 -6.06
N LEU A 176 8.56 -7.86 -5.26
CA LEU A 176 9.94 -7.54 -5.66
C LEU A 176 10.40 -8.35 -6.88
N LEU A 177 9.91 -9.59 -7.01
CA LEU A 177 10.26 -10.45 -8.14
C LEU A 177 9.49 -10.01 -9.39
N ALA A 178 8.17 -9.86 -9.28
CA ALA A 178 7.30 -9.48 -10.39
C ALA A 178 7.71 -8.13 -11.00
N LEU A 179 8.04 -7.14 -10.15
CA LEU A 179 8.42 -5.79 -10.60
C LEU A 179 9.87 -5.68 -11.08
N SER A 180 10.76 -6.61 -10.73
CA SER A 180 12.17 -6.55 -11.16
C SER A 180 12.47 -7.41 -12.38
N THR A 181 11.68 -8.46 -12.63
CA THR A 181 11.95 -9.43 -13.70
C THR A 181 11.17 -9.14 -14.99
N ASP A 182 9.97 -8.57 -14.90
CA ASP A 182 9.13 -8.26 -16.05
C ASP A 182 9.04 -6.74 -16.28
N SER A 183 9.86 -6.24 -17.20
CA SER A 183 9.89 -4.82 -17.56
C SER A 183 8.58 -4.32 -18.19
N ALA A 184 7.84 -5.19 -18.89
CA ALA A 184 6.57 -4.83 -19.51
C ALA A 184 5.47 -4.68 -18.46
N PHE A 185 5.45 -5.58 -17.47
CA PHE A 185 4.58 -5.46 -16.30
C PHE A 185 4.93 -4.22 -15.47
N LEU A 186 6.21 -3.98 -15.17
CA LEU A 186 6.66 -2.77 -14.47
C LEU A 186 6.22 -1.49 -15.21
N GLY A 187 6.31 -1.47 -16.55
CA GLY A 187 5.82 -0.38 -17.37
C GLY A 187 4.31 -0.11 -17.18
N GLN A 188 3.49 -1.16 -17.23
CA GLN A 188 2.04 -1.06 -17.00
C GLN A 188 1.72 -0.54 -15.58
N VAL A 189 2.43 -1.06 -14.57
CA VAL A 189 2.28 -0.62 -13.18
C VAL A 189 2.64 0.85 -13.02
N ARG A 190 3.73 1.31 -13.64
CA ARG A 190 4.14 2.73 -13.62
C ARG A 190 3.10 3.66 -14.25
N THR A 191 2.56 3.28 -15.41
CA THR A 191 1.49 4.05 -16.06
C THR A 191 0.26 4.14 -15.17
N ARG A 192 -0.19 3.01 -14.58
CA ARG A 192 -1.34 3.01 -13.68
C ARG A 192 -1.08 3.80 -12.41
N ALA A 193 0.08 3.61 -11.78
CA ALA A 193 0.49 4.32 -10.57
C ALA A 193 0.57 5.83 -10.78
N ALA A 194 1.04 6.33 -11.93
CA ALA A 194 1.07 7.76 -12.22
C ALA A 194 -0.34 8.40 -12.24
N ARG A 195 -1.32 7.70 -12.85
CA ARG A 195 -2.73 8.11 -12.80
C ARG A 195 -3.27 8.09 -11.37
N LEU A 196 -3.01 7.01 -10.62
CA LEU A 196 -3.48 6.87 -9.25
C LEU A 196 -2.84 7.86 -8.29
N LYS A 197 -1.58 8.25 -8.54
CA LYS A 197 -0.90 9.30 -7.81
C LYS A 197 -1.62 10.64 -7.97
N THR A 198 -2.09 10.94 -9.17
CA THR A 198 -2.91 12.14 -9.45
C THR A 198 -4.27 12.04 -8.77
N LEU A 199 -4.94 10.88 -8.85
CA LEU A 199 -6.22 10.65 -8.17
C LEU A 199 -6.12 10.82 -6.65
N ALA A 200 -5.11 10.21 -6.04
CA ALA A 200 -4.86 10.31 -4.60
C ALA A 200 -4.51 11.74 -4.18
N ALA A 201 -3.73 12.46 -5.00
CA ALA A 201 -3.42 13.88 -4.78
C ALA A 201 -4.67 14.76 -4.85
N SER A 202 -5.57 14.51 -5.81
CA SER A 202 -6.85 15.21 -5.90
C SER A 202 -7.74 14.94 -4.69
N GLU A 203 -7.80 13.70 -4.19
CA GLU A 203 -8.54 13.37 -2.97
C GLU A 203 -7.92 14.05 -1.73
N LEU A 204 -6.59 14.12 -1.66
CA LEU A 204 -5.89 14.81 -0.58
C LEU A 204 -6.17 16.33 -0.60
N ARG A 205 -6.15 16.95 -1.79
CA ARG A 205 -6.57 18.35 -1.98
C ARG A 205 -8.04 18.54 -1.63
N ARG A 206 -8.92 17.59 -1.96
CA ARG A 206 -10.35 17.67 -1.61
C ARG A 206 -10.55 17.67 -0.09
N GLN A 207 -9.72 16.93 0.66
CA GLN A 207 -9.80 16.84 2.11
C GLN A 207 -9.16 18.03 2.82
N TYR A 208 -8.04 18.57 2.31
CA TYR A 208 -7.21 19.52 3.05
C TYR A 208 -6.85 20.81 2.32
N GLY A 209 -7.24 20.93 1.04
CA GLY A 209 -6.93 22.09 0.21
C GLY A 209 -7.42 23.41 0.78
N GLU A 210 -8.60 23.41 1.41
CA GLU A 210 -9.17 24.62 2.05
C GLU A 210 -8.31 25.19 3.19
N PHE A 211 -7.50 24.35 3.83
CA PHE A 211 -6.62 24.77 4.93
C PHE A 211 -5.25 25.23 4.46
N SER A 212 -4.86 24.87 3.23
CA SER A 212 -3.52 25.07 2.68
C SER A 212 -3.32 26.50 2.18
N ILE A 213 -2.33 27.19 2.74
CA ILE A 213 -1.95 28.54 2.32
C ILE A 213 -1.47 28.54 0.87
N SER A 214 -0.67 27.56 0.47
CA SER A 214 -0.15 27.45 -0.89
C SER A 214 -1.19 26.97 -1.92
N ASP A 215 -2.27 26.32 -1.49
CA ASP A 215 -3.40 25.94 -2.36
C ASP A 215 -4.50 27.01 -2.41
N GLN A 216 -4.44 28.04 -1.55
CA GLN A 216 -5.47 29.08 -1.44
C GLN A 216 -5.85 29.73 -2.78
N PRO A 217 -4.92 30.10 -3.70
CA PRO A 217 -5.29 30.69 -4.98
C PRO A 217 -6.14 29.75 -5.84
N TYR A 218 -5.82 28.44 -5.82
CA TYR A 218 -6.60 27.42 -6.51
C TYR A 218 -8.00 27.28 -5.88
N GLN A 219 -8.08 27.23 -4.55
CA GLN A 219 -9.35 27.08 -3.83
C GLN A 219 -10.29 28.26 -4.05
N SER A 220 -9.80 29.49 -3.97
CA SER A 220 -10.63 30.68 -4.21
C SER A 220 -11.14 30.75 -5.64
N ALA A 221 -10.30 30.43 -6.63
CA ALA A 221 -10.73 30.37 -8.03
C ALA A 221 -11.75 29.25 -8.27
N LEU A 222 -11.58 28.10 -7.61
CA LEU A 222 -12.54 27.00 -7.69
C LEU A 222 -13.89 27.38 -7.07
N GLU A 223 -13.89 28.01 -5.91
CA GLU A 223 -15.10 28.49 -5.24
C GLU A 223 -15.84 29.53 -6.09
N GLU A 224 -15.11 30.46 -6.73
CA GLU A 224 -15.67 31.45 -7.64
C GLU A 224 -16.34 30.79 -8.86
N ILE A 225 -15.65 29.81 -9.48
CA ILE A 225 -16.20 29.03 -10.60
C ILE A 225 -17.45 28.26 -10.17
N MET A 226 -17.42 27.59 -9.02
CA MET A 226 -18.53 26.77 -8.53
C MET A 226 -19.74 27.60 -8.08
N SER A 227 -19.51 28.85 -7.65
CA SER A 227 -20.56 29.79 -7.23
C SER A 227 -21.10 30.64 -8.39
N ALA A 228 -20.53 30.53 -9.59
CA ALA A 228 -20.97 31.27 -10.76
C ALA A 228 -22.38 30.82 -11.21
N PRO A 229 -23.26 31.74 -11.65
CA PRO A 229 -24.60 31.39 -12.14
C PRO A 229 -24.61 30.45 -13.35
N ASP A 230 -23.55 30.51 -14.17
CA ASP A 230 -23.35 29.67 -15.36
C ASP A 230 -21.90 29.19 -15.38
N PRO A 231 -21.56 28.12 -14.63
CA PRO A 231 -20.19 27.64 -14.53
C PRO A 231 -19.75 27.04 -15.87
N PRO A 232 -18.49 27.27 -16.31
CA PRO A 232 -17.98 26.69 -17.55
C PRO A 232 -17.96 25.16 -17.47
N PRO A 233 -17.96 24.44 -18.61
CA PRO A 233 -17.85 22.99 -18.63
C PRO A 233 -16.59 22.48 -17.89
N PRO A 234 -16.61 21.27 -17.29
CA PRO A 234 -15.49 20.76 -16.47
C PRO A 234 -14.11 20.80 -17.16
N GLU A 235 -14.09 20.57 -18.47
CA GLU A 235 -12.87 20.62 -19.30
C GLU A 235 -12.26 22.03 -19.41
N GLU A 236 -13.09 23.08 -19.41
CA GLU A 236 -12.64 24.46 -19.40
C GLU A 236 -12.30 24.96 -17.99
N GLN A 237 -12.96 24.41 -16.95
CA GLN A 237 -12.67 24.77 -15.55
C GLN A 237 -11.20 24.54 -15.22
N ALA A 238 -10.68 23.35 -15.56
CA ALA A 238 -9.29 22.99 -15.29
C ALA A 238 -8.26 23.94 -15.93
N ALA A 239 -8.57 24.51 -17.09
CA ALA A 239 -7.70 25.48 -17.77
C ALA A 239 -7.72 26.89 -17.14
N ARG A 240 -8.78 27.21 -16.38
CA ARG A 240 -8.95 28.52 -15.72
C ARG A 240 -8.43 28.54 -14.28
N LEU A 241 -8.25 27.37 -13.67
CA LEU A 241 -7.75 27.26 -12.30
C LEU A 241 -6.26 27.60 -12.24
N PRO A 242 -5.83 28.54 -11.38
CA PRO A 242 -4.42 28.84 -11.18
C PRO A 242 -3.70 27.64 -10.55
N PRO A 243 -2.36 27.56 -10.63
CA PRO A 243 -1.62 26.52 -9.93
C PRO A 243 -1.84 26.64 -8.41
N GLY A 244 -2.10 25.51 -7.76
CA GLY A 244 -2.12 25.38 -6.30
C GLY A 244 -0.90 24.61 -5.79
N ARG A 245 -0.99 24.10 -4.56
CA ARG A 245 0.00 23.21 -3.97
C ARG A 245 0.13 21.95 -4.82
N ASP A 246 1.36 21.48 -5.03
CA ASP A 246 1.62 20.22 -5.72
C ASP A 246 1.42 19.03 -4.76
N TRP A 247 0.16 18.63 -4.57
CA TRP A 247 -0.22 17.49 -3.73
C TRP A 247 0.32 16.16 -4.24
N THR A 248 0.74 16.04 -5.50
CA THR A 248 1.33 14.80 -6.01
C THR A 248 2.66 14.48 -5.34
N LYS A 249 3.39 15.50 -4.87
CA LYS A 249 4.60 15.30 -4.08
C LYS A 249 4.33 14.62 -2.76
N GLU A 250 3.13 14.71 -2.21
CA GLU A 250 2.75 14.13 -0.92
C GLU A 250 2.35 12.66 -1.03
N ILE A 251 2.28 12.11 -2.24
CA ILE A 251 1.87 10.72 -2.48
C ILE A 251 3.09 9.84 -2.72
N VAL A 252 3.16 8.76 -1.94
CA VAL A 252 4.17 7.71 -2.02
C VAL A 252 3.56 6.49 -2.71
N VAL A 253 4.37 5.83 -3.54
CA VAL A 253 3.98 4.57 -4.22
C VAL A 253 5.05 3.53 -4.01
N GLY A 254 4.68 2.35 -3.53
CA GLY A 254 5.66 1.29 -3.27
C GLY A 254 5.05 -0.05 -2.87
N VAL A 255 5.93 -1.01 -2.63
CA VAL A 255 5.60 -2.37 -2.20
C VAL A 255 6.41 -2.72 -0.96
N HIS A 256 5.84 -3.55 -0.09
CA HIS A 256 6.58 -4.08 1.05
C HIS A 256 7.55 -5.18 0.63
N THR A 257 8.73 -5.22 1.25
CA THR A 257 9.70 -6.31 1.07
C THR A 257 9.18 -7.66 1.57
N HIS A 258 8.26 -7.64 2.55
CA HIS A 258 7.56 -8.83 3.05
C HIS A 258 6.05 -8.53 3.18
N PRO A 259 5.25 -8.79 2.14
CA PRO A 259 3.82 -8.45 2.12
C PRO A 259 3.01 -9.21 3.18
N SER A 260 2.11 -8.53 3.88
CA SER A 260 1.24 -9.17 4.88
C SER A 260 0.10 -9.98 4.27
N MET A 261 -0.36 -9.61 3.07
CA MET A 261 -1.35 -10.36 2.30
C MET A 261 -0.66 -11.14 1.16
N ASN A 262 -1.20 -12.31 0.81
CA ASN A 262 -0.56 -13.20 -0.17
C ASN A 262 -0.58 -12.65 -1.60
N HIS A 263 -1.58 -11.83 -1.93
CA HIS A 263 -1.75 -11.31 -3.27
C HIS A 263 -0.92 -10.04 -3.47
N LEU A 264 -0.22 -9.91 -4.59
CA LEU A 264 0.54 -8.72 -4.95
C LEU A 264 -0.35 -7.48 -4.84
N HIS A 265 0.09 -6.50 -4.06
CA HIS A 265 -0.56 -5.20 -3.94
C HIS A 265 0.51 -4.11 -3.90
N ILE A 266 0.28 -3.05 -4.66
CA ILE A 266 1.10 -1.84 -4.63
C ILE A 266 0.34 -0.80 -3.82
N HIS A 267 1.01 -0.21 -2.84
CA HIS A 267 0.46 0.84 -2.00
C HIS A 267 0.59 2.18 -2.72
N ILE A 268 -0.49 2.97 -2.72
CA ILE A 268 -0.50 4.38 -3.11
C ILE A 268 -1.10 5.14 -1.94
N PHE A 269 -0.32 5.95 -1.25
CA PHE A 269 -0.76 6.57 -0.01
C PHE A 269 -0.18 7.96 0.20
N SER A 270 -0.87 8.79 0.97
CA SER A 270 -0.38 10.10 1.40
C SER A 270 0.62 9.96 2.55
N ARG A 271 1.67 10.78 2.57
CA ARG A 271 2.79 10.63 3.51
C ARG A 271 2.49 11.05 4.95
N ASP A 272 1.34 11.67 5.22
CA ASP A 272 0.95 12.23 6.52
C ASP A 272 0.97 11.19 7.66
N MET A 273 0.75 9.92 7.35
CA MET A 273 0.64 8.82 8.33
C MET A 273 -0.46 9.04 9.38
N GLN A 274 -1.45 9.89 9.06
CA GLN A 274 -2.55 10.22 9.95
C GLN A 274 -3.71 9.25 9.74
N SER A 275 -3.93 8.37 10.71
CA SER A 275 -5.02 7.40 10.65
C SER A 275 -5.34 6.76 12.01
N PRO A 276 -6.62 6.44 12.29
CA PRO A 276 -6.99 5.60 13.43
C PRO A 276 -6.42 4.17 13.36
N TRP A 277 -5.93 3.72 12.21
CA TRP A 277 -5.31 2.39 12.03
C TRP A 277 -3.77 2.41 12.14
N MET A 278 -3.17 3.58 12.32
CA MET A 278 -1.77 3.72 12.74
C MET A 278 -1.67 3.41 14.24
N LYS A 279 -1.51 2.13 14.58
CA LYS A 279 -1.63 1.59 15.96
C LYS A 279 -0.31 1.09 16.56
N HIS A 280 0.66 0.68 15.73
CA HIS A 280 1.86 0.01 16.19
C HIS A 280 3.12 0.50 15.48
N LYS A 281 4.28 0.33 16.14
CA LYS A 281 5.60 0.58 15.58
C LYS A 281 5.79 -0.10 14.21
N LYS A 282 5.35 -1.36 14.07
CA LYS A 282 5.44 -2.11 12.82
C LYS A 282 4.66 -1.45 11.67
N HIS A 283 3.49 -0.86 11.96
CA HIS A 283 2.69 -0.15 10.95
C HIS A 283 3.48 1.06 10.44
N TYR A 284 4.04 1.85 11.34
CA TYR A 284 4.77 3.05 10.92
C TYR A 284 6.05 2.70 10.13
N LEU A 285 6.84 1.76 10.66
CA LEU A 285 8.09 1.36 10.03
C LEU A 285 7.88 0.70 8.67
N SER A 286 6.78 -0.02 8.44
CA SER A 286 6.57 -0.67 7.14
C SER A 286 6.47 0.33 5.99
N PHE A 287 6.04 1.56 6.26
CA PHE A 287 5.93 2.63 5.24
C PHE A 287 7.07 3.67 5.30
N ASN A 288 7.71 3.86 6.46
CA ASN A 288 8.72 4.91 6.69
C ASN A 288 10.13 4.37 6.94
N SER A 289 10.47 3.25 6.30
CA SER A 289 11.80 2.66 6.36
C SER A 289 12.13 1.93 5.06
N SER A 290 13.31 1.30 4.98
CA SER A 290 13.69 0.48 3.83
C SER A 290 12.90 -0.84 3.70
N PHE A 291 11.89 -1.06 4.55
CA PHE A 291 10.88 -2.11 4.35
C PHE A 291 9.91 -1.79 3.21
N LEU A 292 9.69 -0.51 2.91
CA LEU A 292 9.01 -0.09 1.69
C LEU A 292 10.04 0.10 0.58
N VAL A 293 9.82 -0.54 -0.56
CA VAL A 293 10.55 -0.28 -1.80
C VAL A 293 9.67 0.59 -2.67
N GLN A 294 10.14 1.80 -2.98
CA GLN A 294 9.38 2.73 -3.82
C GLN A 294 9.40 2.28 -5.27
N LEU A 295 8.35 2.61 -6.02
CA LEU A 295 8.16 2.14 -7.39
C LEU A 295 9.24 2.67 -8.37
N ASP A 296 9.85 3.81 -8.06
CA ASP A 296 10.95 4.41 -8.81
C ASP A 296 12.29 3.69 -8.58
N GLU A 297 12.43 2.91 -7.51
CA GLU A 297 13.64 2.10 -7.23
C GLU A 297 13.74 0.83 -8.11
N PHE A 298 12.67 0.44 -8.80
CA PHE A 298 12.67 -0.77 -9.65
C PHE A 298 13.28 -0.52 -11.04
N SER A 299 13.84 -1.52 -11.71
CA SER A 299 14.08 -2.91 -11.28
C SER A 299 15.19 -2.99 -10.23
N LEU A 300 15.10 -3.97 -9.32
CA LEU A 300 16.16 -4.25 -8.35
C LEU A 300 17.19 -5.22 -8.94
N ASP A 301 18.46 -5.01 -8.61
CA ASP A 301 19.55 -5.94 -8.96
C ASP A 301 19.47 -7.24 -8.13
N GLU A 302 19.94 -8.36 -8.68
CA GLU A 302 19.88 -9.70 -8.04
C GLU A 302 20.50 -9.76 -6.63
N GLY A 303 21.49 -8.91 -6.35
CA GLY A 303 22.16 -8.81 -5.04
C GLY A 303 21.58 -7.75 -4.09
N SER A 304 20.43 -7.16 -4.42
CA SER A 304 19.89 -6.04 -3.65
C SER A 304 19.61 -6.43 -2.20
N PRO A 305 20.01 -5.60 -1.21
CA PRO A 305 19.69 -5.84 0.20
C PRO A 305 18.18 -5.80 0.46
N ARG A 306 17.38 -5.29 -0.48
CA ARG A 306 15.91 -5.26 -0.40
C ARG A 306 15.28 -6.65 -0.38
N TYR A 307 15.93 -7.66 -0.97
CA TYR A 307 15.44 -9.05 -0.91
C TYR A 307 15.65 -9.71 0.46
N HIS A 308 16.55 -9.16 1.29
CA HIS A 308 16.91 -9.69 2.59
C HIS A 308 16.87 -8.56 3.62
N PRO A 309 15.67 -8.00 3.91
CA PRO A 309 15.57 -6.96 4.92
C PRO A 309 16.10 -7.51 6.24
N SER A 310 17.05 -6.80 6.85
CA SER A 310 17.52 -7.09 8.21
C SER A 310 16.35 -7.05 9.22
N SER A 311 16.61 -7.25 10.52
CA SER A 311 15.57 -7.19 11.57
C SER A 311 14.90 -5.80 11.68
N TRP A 312 14.01 -5.48 10.74
CA TRP A 312 13.43 -4.17 10.53
C TRP A 312 12.56 -3.72 11.70
N THR A 313 11.99 -4.69 12.42
CA THR A 313 11.23 -4.47 13.65
C THR A 313 12.08 -3.85 14.77
N SER A 314 13.40 -3.99 14.71
CA SER A 314 14.34 -3.37 15.66
C SER A 314 14.70 -1.92 15.34
N TRP A 315 14.40 -1.44 14.12
CA TRP A 315 14.78 -0.09 13.69
C TRP A 315 14.10 1.00 14.51
N ASP A 316 14.77 2.14 14.59
CA ASP A 316 14.24 3.33 15.24
C ASP A 316 13.18 4.01 14.35
N MET A 317 12.10 4.50 14.96
CA MET A 317 11.10 5.29 14.24
C MET A 317 11.56 6.74 14.14
N LYS A 318 11.80 7.22 12.92
CA LYS A 318 12.10 8.62 12.64
C LYS A 318 10.93 9.29 11.95
N CYS A 319 10.58 10.50 12.34
CA CYS A 319 9.54 11.28 11.68
C CYS A 319 9.87 11.47 10.19
N TRP A 320 8.84 11.32 9.34
CA TRP A 320 8.97 11.45 7.90
C TRP A 320 9.23 12.90 7.46
N ARG A 321 8.76 13.88 8.26
CA ARG A 321 8.86 15.32 7.97
C ARG A 321 10.13 15.93 8.56
N CYS A 322 10.29 15.91 9.88
CA CYS A 322 11.42 16.57 10.56
C CYS A 322 12.64 15.66 10.82
N GLY A 323 12.51 14.34 10.69
CA GLY A 323 13.59 13.39 10.96
C GLY A 323 13.86 13.10 12.44
N GLU A 324 13.10 13.67 13.38
CA GLU A 324 13.24 13.40 14.82
C GLU A 324 13.08 11.91 15.12
N ASN A 325 13.95 11.38 15.99
CA ASN A 325 14.00 9.95 16.31
C ASN A 325 13.29 9.62 17.62
N PHE A 326 12.24 8.81 17.53
CA PHE A 326 11.39 8.36 18.63
C PHE A 326 11.76 6.96 19.17
N LYS A 327 12.77 6.30 18.58
CA LYS A 327 13.23 4.95 18.96
C LYS A 327 12.07 3.94 18.97
N ASN A 328 11.72 3.43 20.15
CA ASN A 328 10.62 2.50 20.39
C ASN A 328 9.36 3.16 20.99
N LYS A 329 9.32 4.49 21.11
CA LYS A 329 8.22 5.22 21.79
C LYS A 329 7.10 5.59 20.81
N PHE A 330 6.28 4.60 20.42
CA PHE A 330 5.22 4.82 19.43
C PHE A 330 4.17 5.86 19.86
N ALA A 331 3.79 5.92 21.13
CA ALA A 331 2.84 6.92 21.61
C ALA A 331 3.38 8.36 21.47
N ALA A 332 4.68 8.55 21.68
CA ALA A 332 5.32 9.86 21.49
C ALA A 332 5.38 10.24 20.01
N LEU A 333 5.73 9.29 19.14
CA LEU A 333 5.68 9.49 17.69
C LEU A 333 4.26 9.84 17.22
N LYS A 334 3.25 9.12 17.69
CA LYS A 334 1.86 9.35 17.27
C LYS A 334 1.40 10.77 17.60
N LYS A 335 1.67 11.23 18.83
CA LYS A 335 1.39 12.61 19.22
C LYS A 335 2.13 13.62 18.33
N HIS A 336 3.40 13.36 18.05
CA HIS A 336 4.17 14.24 17.17
C HIS A 336 3.64 14.25 15.73
N LEU A 337 3.19 13.12 15.19
CA LEU A 337 2.54 13.06 13.87
C LEU A 337 1.22 13.85 13.84
N ASP A 338 0.47 13.89 14.96
CA ASP A 338 -0.72 14.74 15.07
C ASP A 338 -0.36 16.23 14.93
N ASP A 339 0.70 16.67 15.61
CA ASP A 339 1.20 18.05 15.54
C ASP A 339 1.74 18.38 14.13
N GLU A 340 2.57 17.50 13.56
CA GLU A 340 3.12 17.61 12.20
C GLU A 340 2.02 17.68 11.13
N PHE A 341 0.94 16.90 11.30
CA PHE A 341 -0.20 16.91 10.39
C PHE A 341 -0.95 18.25 10.42
N GLU A 342 -1.17 18.83 11.61
CA GLU A 342 -1.83 20.12 11.76
C GLU A 342 -1.04 21.29 11.17
N GLU A 343 0.29 21.19 11.14
CA GLU A 343 1.17 22.13 10.43
C GLU A 343 1.15 21.87 8.93
N TRP A 344 1.40 20.62 8.52
CA TRP A 344 1.52 20.22 7.12
C TRP A 344 0.27 20.52 6.30
N LYS A 345 -0.94 20.37 6.85
CA LYS A 345 -2.17 20.67 6.11
C LYS A 345 -2.39 22.17 5.87
N LYS A 346 -1.70 23.04 6.63
CA LYS A 346 -1.78 24.50 6.51
C LYS A 346 -0.77 25.08 5.53
N GLU A 347 0.31 24.36 5.24
CA GLU A 347 1.24 24.69 4.15
C GLU A 347 0.50 24.73 2.83
#